data_AF-A0A8U0PDV0-F1
#
_entry.id   AF-A0A8U0PDV0-F1
#
_cell.length_a   1.000
_cell.length_b   1.000
_cell.length_c   1.000
_cell.angle_alpha   90.00
_cell.angle_beta   90.00
_cell.angle_gamma   90.00
#
_symmetry.space_group_name_H-M   'P 1'
#
loop_
_entity.id
_entity.type
_entity.pdbx_description
1 polymer ?
#
loop_
_entity_poly.entity_id
_entity_poly.type
_entity_poly.pdbx_seq_one_letter_code
_entity_poly.pdbx_strand_id
1 'polypeptide(L)'
;MATTPQLFEEPFDADEYIERLAWRTPGGGSKGGAEAFDPKRLLEEFENHIEELKLLDEKIQRRVEKLEHQCHREAKEFAHKVQDLQRSNQVAFQHFQELDEHISYVATKVCHLGDQLEGVNTPRQRAVEAQRLMTYFNEFLDGDLRSDVFNNPEKIKEAADIIQKLHLIAQELPFDRFADVKAKIASKYHDLERQLIQEFTAAQRRGEIGRMREVAAVLLHFKGYAHCVDVYIKQCQEGAYMRSDVFEDTALLCQRVNKQVGEVFQSPETVMAKLIQNIFENKLQAHVKEKLDETRRSDIEQYLKNLYDLYTRTTALASKLTEFNLGSDKHTFLSKLIKNIFSTYLESYIEMEKDYLRTRSAMILQRYYDSKNHQKRPLGGGSIQELKERIRQRTNLPLGPSIDTHGETFLSQEVVVNLLQETRHAFERCNRLSDPSDLPKNAFSIFLLLVEHLCVDHIDYALEIGLSAIPSADAKNANLYFLDVVQQANTIFHLFDKQFNDHLMPLISSSPKLTECLHKKKEVIEQMEVKLDTGIDRTLNCMVGQMKHILATEQKKTDFRPEDENNVMIQCTAVRSELHPASTPGLICKAKRNCSRMSFKKPAPRCVCT
;
A
#
# COMPACT_ATOMS: atom_id res chain seq x y z
N MET A 1 -28.86 -14.98 -34.43
CA MET A 1 -30.01 -14.06 -34.45
C MET A 1 -30.14 -13.49 -33.06
N ALA A 2 -29.52 -12.33 -32.82
CA ALA A 2 -29.68 -11.62 -31.55
C ALA A 2 -31.07 -11.03 -31.55
N THR A 3 -31.90 -11.46 -30.60
CA THR A 3 -33.24 -10.94 -30.38
C THR A 3 -33.15 -9.44 -30.13
N THR A 4 -34.04 -8.70 -30.79
CA THR A 4 -34.27 -7.25 -30.76
C THR A 4 -34.36 -6.55 -29.38
N PRO A 5 -34.54 -7.20 -28.21
CA PRO A 5 -34.59 -6.49 -26.92
C PRO A 5 -33.27 -5.88 -26.42
N GLN A 6 -32.12 -6.14 -27.05
CA GLN A 6 -30.80 -5.67 -26.59
C GLN A 6 -30.32 -4.38 -27.27
N LEU A 7 -31.14 -3.73 -28.10
CA LEU A 7 -30.70 -2.59 -28.92
C LEU A 7 -30.81 -1.21 -28.25
N PHE A 8 -31.43 -1.08 -27.08
CA PHE A 8 -31.68 0.22 -26.45
C PHE A 8 -31.26 0.24 -24.96
N GLU A 9 -29.99 -0.02 -24.67
CA GLU A 9 -29.38 0.39 -23.38
C GLU A 9 -28.93 1.85 -23.41
N GLU A 10 -28.79 2.42 -24.61
CA GLU A 10 -28.45 3.82 -24.89
C GLU A 10 -29.69 4.56 -25.43
N PRO A 11 -29.75 5.91 -25.36
CA PRO A 11 -30.88 6.67 -25.91
C PRO A 11 -31.10 6.30 -27.37
N PHE A 12 -32.36 6.05 -27.75
CA PHE A 12 -32.70 5.67 -29.12
C PHE A 12 -32.29 6.77 -30.10
N ASP A 13 -31.27 6.50 -30.92
CA ASP A 13 -30.90 7.34 -32.06
C ASP A 13 -31.53 6.74 -33.33
N ALA A 14 -32.49 7.48 -33.88
CA ALA A 14 -33.23 7.06 -35.08
C ALA A 14 -32.31 7.00 -36.31
N ASP A 15 -31.34 7.90 -36.42
CA ASP A 15 -30.46 8.00 -37.58
C ASP A 15 -29.47 6.83 -37.57
N GLU A 16 -28.88 6.53 -36.41
CA GLU A 16 -27.98 5.37 -36.28
C GLU A 16 -28.72 4.04 -36.48
N TYR A 17 -29.96 3.93 -36.01
CA TYR A 17 -30.77 2.72 -36.20
C TYR A 17 -31.06 2.48 -37.69
N ILE A 18 -31.48 3.52 -38.41
CA ILE A 18 -31.77 3.47 -39.85
C ILE A 18 -30.49 3.15 -40.64
N GLU A 19 -29.36 3.78 -40.32
CA GLU A 19 -28.08 3.51 -40.98
C GLU A 19 -27.60 2.07 -40.75
N ARG A 20 -27.66 1.55 -39.51
CA ARG A 20 -27.30 0.16 -39.21
C ARG A 20 -28.23 -0.82 -39.91
N LEU A 21 -29.51 -0.50 -40.02
CA LEU A 21 -30.47 -1.34 -40.71
C LEU A 21 -30.19 -1.37 -42.21
N ALA A 22 -30.04 -0.20 -42.85
CA ALA A 22 -29.70 -0.09 -44.26
C ALA A 22 -28.36 -0.79 -44.60
N TRP A 23 -27.38 -0.75 -43.69
CA TRP A 23 -26.10 -1.44 -43.87
C TRP A 23 -26.18 -2.97 -43.74
N ARG A 24 -27.12 -3.48 -42.93
CA ARG A 24 -27.33 -4.92 -42.72
C ARG A 24 -28.18 -5.55 -43.82
N THR A 25 -29.06 -4.79 -44.47
CA THR A 25 -29.90 -5.27 -45.55
C THR A 25 -29.06 -5.58 -46.80
N PRO A 26 -29.06 -6.83 -47.31
CA PRO A 26 -28.36 -7.18 -48.54
C PRO A 26 -28.88 -6.33 -49.71
N GLY A 27 -28.02 -5.47 -50.26
CA GLY A 27 -28.38 -4.52 -51.31
C GLY A 27 -28.87 -3.15 -50.82
N GLY A 28 -28.73 -2.84 -49.52
CA GLY A 28 -29.07 -1.54 -48.93
C GLY A 28 -27.96 -0.47 -48.98
N GLY A 29 -26.74 -0.83 -49.38
CA GLY A 29 -25.66 0.13 -49.71
C GLY A 29 -24.28 -0.14 -49.10
N SER A 30 -23.25 0.28 -49.84
CA SER A 30 -21.78 0.26 -49.64
C SER A 30 -20.98 -1.03 -49.89
N LYS A 31 -21.56 -2.24 -49.86
CA LYS A 31 -20.78 -3.49 -50.14
C LYS A 31 -20.69 -3.94 -51.60
N GLY A 32 -21.30 -3.24 -52.57
CA GLY A 32 -21.30 -3.70 -53.98
C GLY A 32 -21.39 -2.62 -55.07
N GLY A 33 -21.29 -1.32 -54.74
CA GLY A 33 -21.49 -0.25 -55.71
C GLY A 33 -22.95 -0.10 -56.18
N ALA A 34 -23.20 0.85 -57.10
CA ALA A 34 -24.54 1.23 -57.56
C ALA A 34 -25.36 0.08 -58.21
N GLU A 35 -24.69 -0.97 -58.68
CA GLU A 35 -25.34 -2.13 -59.32
C GLU A 35 -25.93 -3.14 -58.30
N ALA A 36 -25.53 -3.07 -57.03
CA ALA A 36 -26.03 -3.96 -55.98
C ALA A 36 -27.17 -3.34 -55.14
N PHE A 37 -27.61 -2.12 -55.46
CA PHE A 37 -28.65 -1.42 -54.70
C PHE A 37 -30.06 -1.88 -55.13
N ASP A 38 -30.81 -2.47 -54.20
CA ASP A 38 -32.20 -2.90 -54.42
C ASP A 38 -33.17 -2.08 -53.55
N PRO A 39 -33.82 -1.04 -54.11
CA PRO A 39 -34.70 -0.16 -53.35
C PRO A 39 -35.99 -0.84 -52.89
N LYS A 40 -36.47 -1.88 -53.59
CA LYS A 40 -37.72 -2.57 -53.21
C LYS A 40 -37.50 -3.44 -51.98
N ARG A 41 -36.39 -4.16 -51.95
CA ARG A 41 -36.01 -5.01 -50.81
C ARG A 41 -35.71 -4.19 -49.56
N LEU A 42 -35.08 -3.04 -49.71
CA LEU A 42 -34.83 -2.13 -48.59
C LEU A 42 -36.14 -1.54 -48.04
N LEU A 43 -37.09 -1.20 -48.91
CA LEU A 43 -38.43 -0.74 -48.52
C LEU A 43 -39.19 -1.83 -47.75
N GLU A 44 -39.21 -3.07 -48.25
CA GLU A 44 -39.86 -4.20 -47.57
C GLU A 44 -39.27 -4.44 -46.18
N GLU A 45 -37.95 -4.35 -46.02
CA GLU A 45 -37.30 -4.53 -44.72
C GLU A 45 -37.61 -3.36 -43.75
N PHE A 46 -37.72 -2.13 -44.26
CA PHE A 46 -38.16 -0.99 -43.46
C PHE A 46 -39.62 -1.13 -43.02
N GLU A 47 -40.52 -1.56 -43.92
CA GLU A 47 -41.93 -1.79 -43.58
C GLU A 47 -42.07 -2.88 -42.50
N ASN A 48 -41.34 -3.99 -42.63
CA ASN A 48 -41.30 -5.07 -41.64
C ASN A 48 -40.82 -4.56 -40.27
N HIS A 49 -39.71 -3.82 -40.22
CA HIS A 49 -39.20 -3.31 -38.94
C HIS A 49 -40.06 -2.19 -38.35
N ILE A 50 -40.79 -1.41 -39.16
CA ILE A 50 -41.79 -0.47 -38.66
C ILE A 50 -42.91 -1.22 -37.94
N GLU A 51 -43.38 -2.35 -38.49
CA GLU A 51 -44.38 -3.19 -37.81
C GLU A 51 -43.84 -3.80 -36.53
N GLU A 52 -42.60 -4.29 -36.53
CA GLU A 52 -41.95 -4.81 -35.31
C GLU A 52 -41.80 -3.73 -34.23
N LEU A 53 -41.42 -2.50 -34.61
CA LEU A 53 -41.32 -1.38 -33.67
C LEU A 53 -42.68 -0.98 -33.10
N LYS A 54 -43.75 -0.99 -33.90
CA LYS A 54 -45.12 -0.76 -33.40
C LYS A 54 -45.55 -1.83 -32.40
N LEU A 55 -45.28 -3.10 -32.68
CA LEU A 55 -45.58 -4.20 -31.76
C LEU A 55 -44.75 -4.10 -30.46
N LEU A 56 -43.50 -3.65 -30.56
CA LEU A 56 -42.64 -3.41 -29.41
C LEU A 56 -43.15 -2.24 -28.56
N ASP A 57 -43.57 -1.15 -29.19
CA ASP A 57 -44.17 0.01 -28.53
C ASP A 57 -45.43 -0.38 -27.74
N GLU A 58 -46.38 -1.09 -28.37
CA GLU A 58 -47.57 -1.59 -27.67
C GLU A 58 -47.22 -2.48 -26.46
N LYS A 59 -46.18 -3.33 -26.61
CA LYS A 59 -45.72 -4.21 -25.53
C LYS A 59 -45.08 -3.43 -24.39
N ILE A 60 -44.31 -2.39 -24.70
CA ILE A 60 -43.69 -1.50 -23.71
C ILE A 60 -44.79 -0.70 -23.01
N GLN A 61 -45.74 -0.12 -23.75
CA GLN A 61 -46.85 0.66 -23.18
C GLN A 61 -47.68 -0.18 -22.19
N ARG A 62 -48.05 -1.42 -22.56
CA ARG A 62 -48.75 -2.33 -21.64
C ARG A 62 -47.93 -2.68 -20.40
N ARG A 63 -46.59 -2.69 -20.51
CA ARG A 63 -45.70 -2.93 -19.36
C ARG A 63 -45.64 -1.70 -18.46
N VAL A 64 -45.59 -0.50 -19.04
CA VAL A 64 -45.64 0.78 -18.31
C VAL A 64 -46.95 0.87 -17.53
N GLU A 65 -48.10 0.66 -18.16
CA GLU A 65 -49.42 0.71 -17.50
C GLU A 65 -49.53 -0.26 -16.33
N LYS A 66 -49.00 -1.49 -16.48
CA LYS A 66 -48.97 -2.48 -15.39
C LYS A 66 -48.09 -2.03 -14.22
N LEU A 67 -46.92 -1.47 -14.51
CA LEU A 67 -46.00 -0.97 -13.50
C LEU A 67 -46.57 0.26 -12.78
N GLU A 68 -47.20 1.17 -13.51
CA GLU A 68 -47.91 2.33 -12.95
C GLU A 68 -49.05 1.89 -12.03
N HIS A 69 -49.85 0.89 -12.44
CA HIS A 69 -50.93 0.37 -11.61
C HIS A 69 -50.42 -0.32 -10.33
N GLN A 70 -49.32 -1.08 -10.43
CA GLN A 70 -48.66 -1.68 -9.28
C GLN A 70 -48.11 -0.61 -8.32
N CYS A 71 -47.41 0.39 -8.86
CA CYS A 71 -46.89 1.52 -8.09
C CYS A 71 -48.02 2.26 -7.35
N HIS A 72 -49.14 2.52 -8.03
CA HIS A 72 -50.29 3.19 -7.41
C HIS A 72 -50.92 2.36 -6.29
N ARG A 73 -51.04 1.03 -6.48
CA ARG A 73 -51.56 0.13 -5.45
C ARG A 73 -50.64 0.08 -4.24
N GLU A 74 -49.34 -0.09 -4.45
CA GLU A 74 -48.34 -0.12 -3.38
C GLU A 74 -48.28 1.21 -2.63
N ALA A 75 -48.35 2.35 -3.33
CA ALA A 75 -48.42 3.66 -2.71
C ALA A 75 -49.65 3.81 -1.80
N LYS A 76 -50.80 3.29 -2.22
CA LYS A 76 -52.04 3.31 -1.43
C LYS A 76 -51.95 2.41 -0.19
N GLU A 77 -51.41 1.20 -0.34
CA GLU A 77 -51.18 0.27 0.78
C GLU A 77 -50.17 0.84 1.79
N PHE A 78 -49.10 1.46 1.29
CA PHE A 78 -48.10 2.13 2.11
C PHE A 78 -48.71 3.30 2.89
N ALA A 79 -49.51 4.15 2.24
CA ALA A 79 -50.19 5.26 2.91
C ALA A 79 -51.10 4.78 4.05
N HIS A 80 -51.85 3.69 3.84
CA HIS A 80 -52.69 3.10 4.90
C HIS A 80 -51.84 2.57 6.06
N LYS A 81 -50.75 1.86 5.77
CA LYS A 81 -49.85 1.32 6.79
C LYS A 81 -49.19 2.43 7.61
N VAL A 82 -48.79 3.54 6.97
CA VAL A 82 -48.26 4.72 7.66
C VAL A 82 -49.30 5.32 8.61
N GLN A 83 -50.55 5.43 8.17
CA GLN A 83 -51.63 5.96 9.00
C GLN A 83 -51.91 5.08 10.23
N ASP A 84 -51.92 3.75 10.07
CA ASP A 84 -52.11 2.83 11.18
C ASP A 84 -50.94 2.87 12.17
N LEU A 85 -49.70 2.93 11.66
CA LEU A 85 -48.52 3.10 12.49
C LEU A 85 -48.56 4.43 13.26
N GLN A 86 -48.99 5.52 12.62
CA GLN A 86 -49.14 6.81 13.28
C GLN A 86 -50.17 6.75 14.41
N ARG A 87 -51.32 6.10 14.19
CA ARG A 87 -52.35 5.90 15.22
C ARG A 87 -51.81 5.06 16.39
N SER A 88 -51.12 3.95 16.09
CA SER A 88 -50.52 3.10 17.11
C SER A 88 -49.44 3.83 17.92
N ASN A 89 -48.64 4.66 17.28
CA ASN A 89 -47.62 5.47 17.94
C ASN A 89 -48.26 6.50 18.88
N GLN A 90 -49.35 7.15 18.45
CA GLN A 90 -50.08 8.09 19.29
C GLN A 90 -50.64 7.44 20.57
N VAL A 91 -51.16 6.21 20.48
CA VAL A 91 -51.61 5.44 21.66
C VAL A 91 -50.42 5.06 22.56
N ALA A 92 -49.32 4.59 21.98
CA ALA A 92 -48.11 4.28 22.76
C ALA A 92 -47.58 5.53 23.49
N PHE A 93 -47.60 6.69 22.83
CA PHE A 93 -47.18 7.95 23.43
C PHE A 93 -48.05 8.34 24.63
N GLN A 94 -49.37 8.14 24.56
CA GLN A 94 -50.27 8.36 25.70
C GLN A 94 -49.92 7.45 26.88
N HIS A 95 -49.69 6.16 26.64
CA HIS A 95 -49.24 5.25 27.68
C HIS A 95 -47.89 5.63 28.28
N PHE A 96 -46.95 6.14 27.47
CA PHE A 96 -45.69 6.65 27.98
C PHE A 96 -45.88 7.89 28.85
N GLN A 97 -46.79 8.81 28.49
CA GLN A 97 -47.10 9.97 29.32
C GLN A 97 -47.70 9.56 30.67
N GLU A 98 -48.67 8.64 30.68
CA GLU A 98 -49.26 8.13 31.94
C GLU A 98 -48.21 7.45 32.82
N LEU A 99 -47.33 6.65 32.20
CA LEU A 99 -46.23 5.99 32.91
C LEU A 99 -45.24 7.02 33.48
N ASP A 100 -44.89 8.06 32.71
CA ASP A 100 -43.95 9.10 33.12
C ASP A 100 -44.51 9.95 34.28
N GLU A 101 -45.81 10.25 34.27
CA GLU A 101 -46.49 10.89 35.41
C GLU A 101 -46.43 10.01 36.66
N HIS A 102 -46.70 8.71 36.51
CA HIS A 102 -46.62 7.75 37.62
C HIS A 102 -45.18 7.62 38.15
N ILE A 103 -44.18 7.52 37.27
CA ILE A 103 -42.77 7.46 37.64
C ILE A 103 -42.36 8.75 38.35
N SER A 104 -42.77 9.91 37.84
CA SER A 104 -42.48 11.20 38.45
C SER A 104 -43.09 11.33 39.85
N TYR A 105 -44.33 10.86 40.03
CA TYR A 105 -44.99 10.83 41.34
C TYR A 105 -44.24 9.95 42.34
N VAL A 106 -43.90 8.72 41.93
CA VAL A 106 -43.17 7.77 42.77
C VAL A 106 -41.76 8.29 43.07
N ALA A 107 -41.04 8.81 42.07
CA ALA A 107 -39.71 9.38 42.23
C ALA A 107 -39.71 10.54 43.23
N THR A 108 -40.72 11.42 43.18
CA THR A 108 -40.87 12.52 44.14
C THR A 108 -41.07 12.00 45.58
N LYS A 109 -41.92 10.98 45.76
CA LYS A 109 -42.14 10.35 47.07
C LYS A 109 -40.88 9.65 47.60
N VAL A 110 -40.17 8.94 46.73
CA VAL A 110 -38.92 8.23 47.06
C VAL A 110 -37.81 9.22 47.40
N CYS A 111 -37.68 10.33 46.65
CA CYS A 111 -36.72 11.39 46.92
C CYS A 111 -36.91 11.97 48.32
N HIS A 112 -38.16 12.37 48.67
CA HIS A 112 -38.44 12.88 50.01
C HIS A 112 -38.16 11.88 51.13
N LEU A 113 -38.44 10.59 50.94
CA LEU A 113 -38.12 9.57 51.93
C LEU A 113 -36.60 9.33 52.01
N GLY A 114 -35.91 9.36 50.87
CA GLY A 114 -34.46 9.30 50.74
C GLY A 114 -33.78 10.44 51.49
N ASP A 115 -34.22 11.69 51.26
CA ASP A 115 -33.70 12.89 51.94
C ASP A 115 -33.86 12.80 53.46
N GLN A 116 -35.01 12.30 53.94
CA GLN A 116 -35.25 12.12 55.39
C GLN A 116 -34.35 11.03 55.99
N LEU A 117 -34.19 9.91 55.28
CA LEU A 117 -33.33 8.81 55.71
C LEU A 117 -31.85 9.21 55.68
N GLU A 118 -31.39 9.89 54.63
CA GLU A 118 -30.02 10.38 54.48
C GLU A 118 -29.72 11.46 55.53
N GLY A 119 -30.66 12.38 55.76
CA GLY A 119 -30.55 13.43 56.77
C GLY A 119 -30.34 12.90 58.19
N VAL A 120 -30.89 11.73 58.53
CA VAL A 120 -30.69 11.11 59.85
C VAL A 120 -29.51 10.13 59.86
N ASN A 121 -29.36 9.31 58.82
CA ASN A 121 -28.40 8.21 58.83
C ASN A 121 -26.96 8.66 58.53
N THR A 122 -26.76 9.63 57.64
CA THR A 122 -25.43 10.16 57.29
C THR A 122 -24.69 10.79 58.48
N PRO A 123 -25.27 11.72 59.27
CA PRO A 123 -24.58 12.26 60.44
C PRO A 123 -24.32 11.19 61.51
N ARG A 124 -25.23 10.23 61.68
CA ARG A 124 -25.04 9.10 62.60
C ARG A 124 -23.85 8.23 62.18
N GLN A 125 -23.77 7.84 60.90
CA GLN A 125 -22.63 7.08 60.38
C GLN A 125 -21.31 7.86 60.52
N ARG A 126 -21.30 9.15 60.18
CA ARG A 126 -20.12 10.02 60.36
C ARG A 126 -19.68 10.10 61.82
N ALA A 127 -20.61 10.21 62.77
CA ALA A 127 -20.29 10.27 64.20
C ALA A 127 -19.66 8.96 64.71
N VAL A 128 -20.21 7.81 64.30
CA VAL A 128 -19.66 6.48 64.64
C VAL A 128 -18.27 6.29 64.05
N GLU A 129 -18.07 6.71 62.80
CA GLU A 129 -16.78 6.61 62.13
C GLU A 129 -15.73 7.55 62.75
N ALA A 130 -16.11 8.79 63.08
CA ALA A 130 -15.25 9.74 63.78
C ALA A 130 -14.83 9.21 65.16
N GLN A 131 -15.77 8.65 65.93
CA GLN A 131 -15.46 8.02 67.21
C GLN A 131 -14.44 6.88 67.06
N ARG A 132 -14.64 6.03 66.04
CA ARG A 132 -13.72 4.92 65.72
C ARG A 132 -12.32 5.43 65.38
N LEU A 133 -12.20 6.44 64.51
CA LEU A 133 -10.92 7.04 64.14
C LEU A 133 -10.22 7.73 65.33
N MET A 134 -10.97 8.43 66.19
CA MET A 134 -10.42 9.05 67.40
C MET A 134 -9.87 8.01 68.38
N THR A 135 -10.52 6.86 68.50
CA THR A 135 -10.04 5.77 69.37
C THR A 135 -8.69 5.25 68.88
N TYR A 136 -8.57 4.96 67.58
CA TYR A 136 -7.29 4.52 67.01
C TYR A 136 -6.21 5.62 67.04
N PHE A 137 -6.57 6.88 66.84
CA PHE A 137 -5.62 7.98 66.96
C PHE A 137 -5.04 8.08 68.39
N ASN A 138 -5.88 7.89 69.41
CA ASN A 138 -5.44 7.82 70.81
C ASN A 138 -4.50 6.63 71.06
N GLU A 139 -4.74 5.47 70.45
CA GLU A 139 -3.80 4.34 70.53
C GLU A 139 -2.42 4.68 69.94
N PHE A 140 -2.36 5.46 68.85
CA PHE A 140 -1.09 5.95 68.29
C PHE A 140 -0.40 7.02 69.14
N LEU A 141 -1.17 7.84 69.89
CA LEU A 141 -0.67 8.79 70.89
C LEU A 141 -0.02 8.07 72.07
N ASP A 142 -0.71 7.08 72.63
CA ASP A 142 -0.25 6.33 73.80
C ASP A 142 0.92 5.39 73.49
N GLY A 143 1.08 4.99 72.22
CA GLY A 143 2.19 4.17 71.74
C GLY A 143 1.96 2.66 71.82
N ASP A 144 0.88 2.23 72.46
CA ASP A 144 0.42 0.84 72.51
C ASP A 144 -0.73 0.63 71.51
N LEU A 145 -0.45 -0.06 70.40
CA LEU A 145 -1.48 -0.54 69.48
C LEU A 145 -2.22 -1.73 70.09
N ARG A 146 -3.16 -1.43 71.00
CA ARG A 146 -3.94 -2.43 71.75
C ARG A 146 -4.95 -3.17 70.88
N SER A 147 -5.31 -2.60 69.74
CA SER A 147 -6.30 -3.18 68.84
C SER A 147 -5.69 -4.24 67.90
N ASP A 148 -6.38 -5.39 67.79
CA ASP A 148 -5.99 -6.49 66.89
C ASP A 148 -5.97 -6.12 65.41
N VAL A 149 -6.55 -4.98 65.04
CA VAL A 149 -6.67 -4.53 63.65
C VAL A 149 -5.29 -4.33 63.01
N PHE A 150 -4.33 -3.75 63.74
CA PHE A 150 -2.98 -3.48 63.21
C PHE A 150 -1.97 -4.61 63.44
N ASN A 151 -2.37 -5.64 64.20
CA ASN A 151 -1.54 -6.77 64.62
C ASN A 151 -1.95 -8.10 63.98
N ASN A 152 -3.18 -8.21 63.44
CA ASN A 152 -3.66 -9.42 62.79
C ASN A 152 -3.58 -9.30 61.25
N PRO A 153 -2.81 -10.16 60.55
CA PRO A 153 -2.71 -10.15 59.10
C PRO A 153 -4.03 -10.44 58.37
N GLU A 154 -5.01 -11.10 59.01
CA GLU A 154 -6.32 -11.36 58.41
C GLU A 154 -7.19 -10.09 58.30
N LYS A 155 -6.92 -9.07 59.14
CA LYS A 155 -7.67 -7.80 59.19
C LYS A 155 -7.02 -6.69 58.36
N ILE A 156 -6.14 -7.03 57.42
CA ILE A 156 -5.36 -6.05 56.66
C ILE A 156 -6.22 -5.00 55.92
N LYS A 157 -7.42 -5.38 55.47
CA LYS A 157 -8.36 -4.46 54.82
C LYS A 157 -8.88 -3.38 55.75
N GLU A 158 -9.28 -3.77 56.97
CA GLU A 158 -9.74 -2.82 57.99
C GLU A 158 -8.59 -1.93 58.45
N ALA A 159 -7.41 -2.51 58.64
CA ALA A 159 -6.20 -1.78 59.01
C ALA A 159 -5.84 -0.73 57.96
N ALA A 160 -5.95 -1.09 56.68
CA ALA A 160 -5.65 -0.21 55.56
C ALA A 160 -6.65 0.96 55.43
N ASP A 161 -7.95 0.71 55.60
CA ASP A 161 -8.97 1.76 55.59
C ASP A 161 -8.76 2.76 56.74
N ILE A 162 -8.51 2.24 57.96
CA ILE A 162 -8.30 3.07 59.14
C ILE A 162 -6.99 3.86 59.03
N ILE A 163 -5.87 3.24 58.63
CA ILE A 163 -4.58 3.94 58.54
C ILE A 163 -4.59 5.02 57.46
N GLN A 164 -5.31 4.81 56.36
CA GLN A 164 -5.42 5.78 55.28
C GLN A 164 -6.17 7.02 55.76
N LYS A 165 -7.31 6.84 56.43
CA LYS A 165 -8.10 7.94 57.02
C LYS A 165 -7.32 8.68 58.11
N LEU A 166 -6.65 7.93 58.99
CA LEU A 166 -5.77 8.51 60.03
C LEU A 166 -4.61 9.29 59.43
N HIS A 167 -4.00 8.82 58.34
CA HIS A 167 -2.91 9.52 57.68
C HIS A 167 -3.35 10.84 57.06
N LEU A 168 -4.54 10.90 56.44
CA LEU A 168 -5.14 12.15 55.95
C LEU A 168 -5.41 13.13 57.10
N ILE A 169 -6.03 12.68 58.19
CA ILE A 169 -6.28 13.51 59.38
C ILE A 169 -4.96 14.01 59.99
N ALA A 170 -3.96 13.14 60.06
CA ALA A 170 -2.65 13.49 60.62
C ALA A 170 -1.95 14.57 59.79
N GLN A 171 -2.19 14.71 58.49
CA GLN A 171 -1.61 15.77 57.67
C GLN A 171 -2.16 17.16 58.04
N GLU A 172 -3.45 17.26 58.40
CA GLU A 172 -4.12 18.52 58.74
C GLU A 172 -3.81 19.07 60.15
N LEU A 173 -3.22 18.25 61.04
CA LEU A 173 -2.89 18.66 62.40
C LEU A 173 -1.64 19.58 62.45
N PRO A 174 -1.51 20.48 63.45
CA PRO A 174 -0.32 21.32 63.58
C PRO A 174 0.94 20.50 63.93
N PHE A 175 2.08 20.86 63.33
CA PHE A 175 3.32 20.07 63.43
C PHE A 175 3.93 20.09 64.84
N ASP A 176 3.85 21.22 65.54
CA ASP A 176 4.58 21.47 66.81
C ASP A 176 4.21 20.54 67.97
N ARG A 177 3.01 19.94 67.97
CA ARG A 177 2.52 19.07 69.07
C ARG A 177 2.32 17.61 68.70
N PHE A 178 2.20 17.30 67.41
CA PHE A 178 1.82 15.97 66.93
C PHE A 178 2.88 15.33 66.03
N ALA A 179 4.11 15.87 65.99
CA ALA A 179 5.19 15.37 65.15
C ALA A 179 5.45 13.86 65.32
N ASP A 180 5.54 13.38 66.57
CA ASP A 180 5.83 11.97 66.85
C ASP A 180 4.70 11.03 66.39
N VAL A 181 3.45 11.41 66.63
CA VAL A 181 2.28 10.62 66.21
C VAL A 181 2.10 10.64 64.71
N LYS A 182 2.31 11.79 64.07
CA LYS A 182 2.36 11.90 62.60
C LYS A 182 3.41 10.97 62.02
N ALA A 183 4.62 10.93 62.61
CA ALA A 183 5.69 10.05 62.16
C ALA A 183 5.33 8.55 62.34
N LYS A 184 4.73 8.17 63.47
CA LYS A 184 4.27 6.79 63.71
C LYS A 184 3.16 6.37 62.73
N ILE A 185 2.14 7.20 62.52
CA ILE A 185 1.06 6.95 61.56
C ILE A 185 1.62 6.84 60.14
N ALA A 186 2.53 7.75 59.76
CA ALA A 186 3.20 7.68 58.47
C ALA A 186 4.03 6.40 58.31
N SER A 187 4.84 6.01 59.30
CA SER A 187 5.60 4.76 59.24
C SER A 187 4.69 3.56 59.03
N LYS A 188 3.62 3.45 59.83
CA LYS A 188 2.67 2.34 59.73
C LYS A 188 1.89 2.34 58.41
N TYR A 189 1.58 3.52 57.85
CA TYR A 189 1.00 3.66 56.52
C TYR A 189 1.91 3.06 55.43
N HIS A 190 3.20 3.42 55.42
CA HIS A 190 4.16 2.89 54.43
C HIS A 190 4.44 1.40 54.65
N ASP A 191 4.44 0.92 55.90
CA ASP A 191 4.57 -0.51 56.21
C ASP A 191 3.39 -1.33 55.70
N LEU A 192 2.15 -0.87 55.95
CA LEU A 192 0.94 -1.51 55.44
C LEU A 192 0.88 -1.47 53.91
N GLU A 193 1.26 -0.36 53.29
CA GLU A 193 1.35 -0.25 51.83
C GLU A 193 2.31 -1.29 51.24
N ARG A 194 3.51 -1.44 51.82
CA ARG A 194 4.47 -2.48 51.41
C ARG A 194 3.93 -3.89 51.60
N GLN A 195 3.26 -4.16 52.72
CA GLN A 195 2.65 -5.47 53.00
C GLN A 195 1.54 -5.80 52.01
N LEU A 196 0.66 -4.84 51.70
CA LEU A 196 -0.41 -5.01 50.70
C LEU A 196 0.15 -5.30 49.30
N ILE A 197 1.22 -4.63 48.88
CA ILE A 197 1.85 -4.90 47.57
C ILE A 197 2.51 -6.29 47.54
N GLN A 198 3.15 -6.70 48.64
CA GLN A 198 3.72 -8.04 48.77
C GLN A 198 2.63 -9.12 48.73
N GLU A 199 1.52 -8.88 49.42
CA GLU A 199 0.36 -9.78 49.42
C GLU A 199 -0.28 -9.87 48.03
N PHE A 200 -0.44 -8.74 47.34
CA PHE A 200 -0.91 -8.72 45.96
C PHE A 200 -0.01 -9.55 45.04
N THR A 201 1.32 -9.40 45.18
CA THR A 201 2.31 -10.16 44.39
C THR A 201 2.24 -11.65 44.71
N ALA A 202 2.07 -12.03 45.98
CA ALA A 202 1.91 -13.42 46.39
C ALA A 202 0.61 -14.03 45.84
N ALA A 203 -0.50 -13.29 45.89
CA ALA A 203 -1.78 -13.70 45.31
C ALA A 203 -1.68 -13.89 43.79
N GLN A 204 -0.96 -13.00 43.09
CA GLN A 204 -0.69 -13.14 41.65
C GLN A 204 0.09 -14.41 41.33
N ARG A 205 1.13 -14.74 42.10
CA ARG A 205 1.92 -15.98 41.90
C ARG A 205 1.12 -17.25 42.14
N ARG A 206 0.11 -17.19 43.02
CA ARG A 206 -0.79 -18.31 43.32
C ARG A 206 -1.99 -18.40 42.37
N GLY A 207 -2.22 -17.37 41.54
CA GLY A 207 -3.37 -17.29 40.64
C GLY A 207 -4.69 -16.93 41.33
N GLU A 208 -4.64 -16.34 42.53
CA GLU A 208 -5.82 -15.99 43.33
C GLU A 208 -6.43 -14.65 42.91
N ILE A 209 -7.22 -14.65 41.82
CA ILE A 209 -7.80 -13.44 41.22
C ILE A 209 -8.71 -12.67 42.19
N GLY A 210 -9.51 -13.39 42.99
CA GLY A 210 -10.38 -12.77 43.99
C GLY A 210 -9.60 -11.97 45.03
N ARG A 211 -8.50 -12.53 45.55
CA ARG A 211 -7.65 -11.85 46.53
C ARG A 211 -6.95 -10.64 45.91
N MET A 212 -6.47 -10.76 44.67
CA MET A 212 -5.89 -9.63 43.94
C MET A 212 -6.87 -8.46 43.79
N ARG A 213 -8.13 -8.72 43.43
CA ARG A 213 -9.18 -7.69 43.32
C ARG A 213 -9.39 -6.97 44.64
N GLU A 214 -9.50 -7.72 45.73
CA GLU A 214 -9.72 -7.15 47.05
C GLU A 214 -8.55 -6.26 47.49
N VAL A 215 -7.31 -6.73 47.32
CA VAL A 215 -6.12 -5.97 47.70
C VAL A 215 -5.94 -4.74 46.81
N ALA A 216 -6.22 -4.84 45.50
CA ALA A 216 -6.18 -3.70 44.57
C ALA A 216 -7.22 -2.62 44.92
N ALA A 217 -8.44 -3.02 45.32
CA ALA A 217 -9.49 -2.08 45.72
C ALA A 217 -9.10 -1.27 46.98
N VAL A 218 -8.40 -1.91 47.92
CA VAL A 218 -7.86 -1.24 49.11
C VAL A 218 -6.70 -0.32 48.73
N LEU A 219 -5.73 -0.83 47.94
CA LEU A 219 -4.56 -0.09 47.49
C LEU A 219 -4.89 1.14 46.64
N LEU A 220 -6.06 1.19 45.98
CA LEU A 220 -6.49 2.35 45.19
C LEU A 220 -6.47 3.66 45.99
N HIS A 221 -6.72 3.61 47.29
CA HIS A 221 -6.72 4.76 48.18
C HIS A 221 -5.32 5.15 48.69
N PHE A 222 -4.30 4.39 48.31
CA PHE A 222 -2.90 4.58 48.66
C PHE A 222 -2.11 5.21 47.51
N LYS A 223 -1.08 6.00 47.83
CA LYS A 223 -0.23 6.64 46.81
C LYS A 223 0.55 5.62 45.97
N GLY A 224 0.88 4.47 46.55
CA GLY A 224 1.61 3.37 45.93
C GLY A 224 0.79 2.46 45.01
N TYR A 225 -0.48 2.77 44.73
CA TYR A 225 -1.27 2.02 43.76
C TYR A 225 -0.57 1.91 42.39
N ALA A 226 0.06 3.01 41.94
CA ALA A 226 0.82 3.01 40.69
C ALA A 226 1.99 1.99 40.71
N HIS A 227 2.66 1.86 41.86
CA HIS A 227 3.72 0.88 42.05
C HIS A 227 3.19 -0.55 42.06
N CYS A 228 2.01 -0.79 42.64
CA CYS A 228 1.33 -2.09 42.58
C CYS A 228 1.06 -2.51 41.12
N VAL A 229 0.58 -1.59 40.28
CA VAL A 229 0.37 -1.84 38.85
C VAL A 229 1.69 -2.15 38.12
N ASP A 230 2.77 -1.45 38.46
CA ASP A 230 4.10 -1.70 37.85
C ASP A 230 4.65 -3.08 38.22
N VAL A 231 4.51 -3.48 39.48
CA VAL A 231 4.90 -4.82 39.95
C VAL A 231 4.05 -5.90 39.26
N TYR A 232 2.74 -5.67 39.13
CA TYR A 232 1.83 -6.55 38.41
C TYR A 232 2.27 -6.77 36.95
N ILE A 233 2.56 -5.68 36.23
CA ILE A 233 3.00 -5.70 34.83
C ILE A 233 4.30 -6.49 34.70
N LYS A 234 5.29 -6.19 35.57
CA LYS A 234 6.58 -6.90 35.56
C LYS A 234 6.40 -8.40 35.78
N GLN A 235 5.61 -8.79 36.77
CA GLN A 235 5.35 -10.20 37.09
C GLN A 235 4.58 -10.93 35.98
N CYS A 236 3.69 -10.25 35.24
CA CYS A 236 2.97 -10.81 34.09
C CYS A 236 3.89 -11.08 32.89
N GLN A 237 4.95 -10.29 32.72
CA GLN A 237 5.94 -10.44 31.66
C GLN A 237 7.00 -11.52 31.97
N GLU A 238 7.25 -11.80 33.26
CA GLU A 238 8.14 -12.89 33.67
C GLU A 238 7.63 -14.24 33.13
N GLY A 239 8.48 -14.97 32.41
CA GLY A 239 8.10 -16.25 31.80
C GLY A 239 7.26 -16.15 30.52
N ALA A 240 6.91 -14.94 30.04
CA ALA A 240 6.04 -14.78 28.87
C ALA A 240 6.78 -14.97 27.52
N TYR A 241 8.07 -14.65 27.46
CA TYR A 241 8.86 -14.62 26.23
C TYR A 241 9.76 -15.85 26.10
N MET A 242 9.14 -17.00 25.84
CA MET A 242 9.84 -18.29 25.76
C MET A 242 9.92 -18.84 24.33
N ARG A 243 9.16 -18.27 23.38
CA ARG A 243 9.15 -18.70 21.98
C ARG A 243 10.13 -17.86 21.16
N SER A 244 10.42 -18.32 19.93
CA SER A 244 11.27 -17.57 19.01
C SER A 244 10.63 -16.27 18.51
N ASP A 245 9.30 -16.18 18.50
CA ASP A 245 8.56 -15.01 18.01
C ASP A 245 8.05 -14.12 19.15
N VAL A 246 8.74 -13.01 19.38
CA VAL A 246 8.40 -12.00 20.39
C VAL A 246 7.05 -11.33 20.11
N PHE A 247 6.63 -11.20 18.85
CA PHE A 247 5.37 -10.54 18.48
C PHE A 247 4.15 -11.41 18.78
N GLU A 248 4.24 -12.71 18.52
CA GLU A 248 3.18 -13.67 18.85
C GLU A 248 3.04 -13.79 20.38
N ASP A 249 4.16 -13.96 21.10
CA ASP A 249 4.18 -14.00 22.57
C ASP A 249 3.58 -12.73 23.18
N THR A 250 3.87 -11.56 22.60
CA THR A 250 3.28 -10.28 23.04
C THR A 250 1.77 -10.26 22.83
N ALA A 251 1.27 -10.71 21.68
CA ALA A 251 -0.17 -10.74 21.42
C ALA A 251 -0.92 -11.66 22.40
N LEU A 252 -0.38 -12.86 22.64
CA LEU A 252 -0.93 -13.83 23.59
C LEU A 252 -0.89 -13.30 25.03
N LEU A 253 0.22 -12.67 25.42
CA LEU A 253 0.35 -12.02 26.73
C LEU A 253 -0.72 -10.94 26.93
N CYS A 254 -0.88 -10.03 25.97
CA CYS A 254 -1.89 -8.97 26.04
C CYS A 254 -3.31 -9.54 26.12
N GLN A 255 -3.62 -10.59 25.35
CA GLN A 255 -4.95 -11.23 25.40
C GLN A 255 -5.25 -11.87 26.76
N ARG A 256 -4.28 -12.58 27.33
CA ARG A 256 -4.40 -13.19 28.67
C ARG A 256 -4.58 -12.12 29.74
N VAL A 257 -3.73 -11.10 29.72
CA VAL A 257 -3.71 -10.04 30.73
C VAL A 257 -4.97 -9.16 30.61
N ASN A 258 -5.49 -8.91 29.41
CA ASN A 258 -6.74 -8.14 29.22
C ASN A 258 -7.93 -8.77 29.95
N LYS A 259 -8.05 -10.11 29.91
CA LYS A 259 -9.10 -10.82 30.65
C LYS A 259 -8.91 -10.69 32.16
N GLN A 260 -7.67 -10.90 32.63
CA GLN A 260 -7.35 -10.86 34.06
C GLN A 260 -7.50 -9.44 34.65
N VAL A 261 -7.07 -8.41 33.93
CA VAL A 261 -7.12 -7.02 34.38
C VAL A 261 -8.56 -6.54 34.52
N GLY A 262 -9.45 -6.95 33.61
CA GLY A 262 -10.89 -6.69 33.72
C GLY A 262 -11.54 -7.28 34.97
N GLU A 263 -10.96 -8.34 35.52
CA GLU A 263 -11.42 -8.95 36.77
C GLU A 263 -10.72 -8.39 38.01
N VAL A 264 -9.52 -7.81 37.92
CA VAL A 264 -8.74 -7.40 39.11
C VAL A 264 -8.88 -5.91 39.40
N PHE A 265 -8.88 -5.05 38.38
CA PHE A 265 -8.75 -3.61 38.53
C PHE A 265 -10.04 -2.87 38.17
N GLN A 266 -10.29 -1.73 38.82
CA GLN A 266 -11.46 -0.89 38.56
C GLN A 266 -11.36 -0.11 37.23
N SER A 267 -10.14 0.20 36.78
CA SER A 267 -9.84 0.91 35.53
C SER A 267 -8.94 0.08 34.59
N PRO A 268 -9.47 -0.99 33.96
CA PRO A 268 -8.71 -1.92 33.14
C PRO A 268 -7.93 -1.27 31.99
N GLU A 269 -8.49 -0.24 31.38
CA GLU A 269 -7.94 0.50 30.25
C GLU A 269 -6.60 1.17 30.60
N THR A 270 -6.48 1.72 31.80
CA THR A 270 -5.24 2.39 32.25
C THR A 270 -4.10 1.40 32.48
N VAL A 271 -4.42 0.24 33.04
CA VAL A 271 -3.46 -0.85 33.29
C VAL A 271 -3.02 -1.49 31.97
N MET A 272 -3.95 -1.72 31.05
CA MET A 272 -3.64 -2.26 29.73
C MET A 272 -2.80 -1.29 28.88
N ALA A 273 -3.09 0.01 28.92
CA ALA A 273 -2.26 1.01 28.26
C ALA A 273 -0.83 1.01 28.82
N LYS A 274 -0.68 0.99 30.14
CA LYS A 274 0.64 0.94 30.80
C LYS A 274 1.42 -0.34 30.49
N LEU A 275 0.73 -1.49 30.41
CA LEU A 275 1.33 -2.76 29.99
C LEU A 275 1.89 -2.66 28.56
N ILE A 276 1.09 -2.18 27.61
CA ILE A 276 1.50 -2.06 26.21
C ILE A 276 2.67 -1.08 26.08
N GLN A 277 2.60 0.07 26.75
CA GLN A 277 3.71 1.03 26.78
C GLN A 277 5.01 0.36 27.24
N ASN A 278 4.96 -0.36 28.37
CA ASN A 278 6.13 -1.04 28.91
C ASN A 278 6.70 -2.11 27.95
N ILE A 279 5.83 -2.88 27.27
CA ILE A 279 6.26 -3.87 26.28
C ILE A 279 6.95 -3.20 25.09
N PHE A 280 6.40 -2.11 24.59
CA PHE A 280 6.97 -1.38 23.45
C PHE A 280 8.32 -0.76 23.79
N GLU A 281 8.41 -0.02 24.90
CA GLU A 281 9.60 0.72 25.31
C GLU A 281 10.74 -0.20 25.79
N ASN A 282 10.42 -1.35 26.40
CA ASN A 282 11.45 -2.26 26.90
C ASN A 282 11.70 -3.42 25.95
N LYS A 283 10.68 -4.27 25.72
CA LYS A 283 10.90 -5.56 25.06
C LYS A 283 11.02 -5.43 23.54
N LEU A 284 10.08 -4.73 22.90
CA LEU A 284 10.11 -4.56 21.43
C LEU A 284 11.26 -3.64 21.01
N GLN A 285 11.48 -2.53 21.71
CA GLN A 285 12.61 -1.64 21.43
C GLN A 285 13.95 -2.36 21.55
N ALA A 286 14.17 -3.16 22.59
CA ALA A 286 15.39 -3.95 22.73
C ALA A 286 15.56 -4.97 21.59
N HIS A 287 14.49 -5.69 21.23
CA HIS A 287 14.52 -6.68 20.15
C HIS A 287 14.81 -6.05 18.77
N VAL A 288 14.19 -4.90 18.48
CA VAL A 288 14.44 -4.14 17.25
C VAL A 288 15.88 -3.67 17.21
N LYS A 289 16.38 -3.11 18.32
CA LYS A 289 17.77 -2.63 18.41
C LYS A 289 18.78 -3.75 18.20
N GLU A 290 18.60 -4.89 18.85
CA GLU A 290 19.46 -6.07 18.71
C GLU A 290 19.54 -6.55 17.25
N LYS A 291 18.40 -6.71 16.58
CA LYS A 291 18.34 -7.18 15.19
C LYS A 291 18.88 -6.18 14.16
N LEU A 292 18.70 -4.88 14.40
CA LEU A 292 19.08 -3.83 13.46
C LEU A 292 20.53 -3.39 13.63
N ASP A 293 21.04 -3.25 14.85
CA ASP A 293 22.39 -2.73 15.09
C ASP A 293 23.48 -3.72 14.61
N GLU A 294 23.23 -5.03 14.72
CA GLU A 294 24.10 -6.08 14.17
C GLU A 294 24.19 -5.99 12.64
N THR A 295 23.04 -5.95 11.97
CA THR A 295 22.97 -6.01 10.50
C THR A 295 23.37 -4.71 9.83
N ARG A 296 23.17 -3.56 10.48
CA ARG A 296 23.50 -2.24 9.93
C ARG A 296 24.98 -2.10 9.53
N ARG A 297 25.88 -2.80 10.22
CA ARG A 297 27.33 -2.74 9.95
C ARG A 297 27.84 -3.85 9.04
N SER A 298 27.16 -5.01 9.03
CA SER A 298 27.61 -6.17 8.28
C SER A 298 26.99 -6.27 6.89
N ASP A 299 25.69 -6.05 6.78
CA ASP A 299 24.91 -6.32 5.57
C ASP A 299 23.70 -5.38 5.48
N ILE A 300 23.83 -4.37 4.62
CA ILE A 300 22.81 -3.34 4.39
C ILE A 300 21.53 -3.95 3.80
N GLU A 301 21.63 -4.98 2.96
CA GLU A 301 20.47 -5.64 2.37
C GLU A 301 19.64 -6.33 3.46
N GLN A 302 20.32 -7.08 4.32
CA GLN A 302 19.66 -7.76 5.43
C GLN A 302 19.12 -6.75 6.45
N TYR A 303 19.82 -5.64 6.67
CA TYR A 303 19.32 -4.54 7.50
C TYR A 303 18.01 -3.95 6.97
N LEU A 304 17.93 -3.61 5.68
CA LEU A 304 16.71 -3.05 5.06
C LEU A 304 15.55 -4.06 5.08
N LYS A 305 15.83 -5.34 4.85
CA LYS A 305 14.85 -6.43 4.98
C LYS A 305 14.34 -6.59 6.42
N ASN A 306 15.24 -6.57 7.40
CA ASN A 306 14.89 -6.68 8.81
C ASN A 306 14.09 -5.45 9.28
N LEU A 307 14.47 -4.25 8.86
CA LEU A 307 13.75 -3.02 9.19
C LEU A 307 12.31 -3.07 8.65
N TYR A 308 12.15 -3.49 7.41
CA TYR A 308 10.83 -3.70 6.80
C TYR A 308 9.99 -4.73 7.55
N ASP A 309 10.55 -5.91 7.84
CA ASP A 309 9.84 -6.99 8.56
C ASP A 309 9.42 -6.54 9.96
N LEU A 310 10.36 -6.01 10.74
CA LEU A 310 10.12 -5.56 12.11
C LEU A 310 9.08 -4.44 12.17
N TYR A 311 9.16 -3.45 11.27
CA TYR A 311 8.18 -2.37 11.21
C TYR A 311 6.79 -2.89 10.82
N THR A 312 6.72 -3.77 9.83
CA THR A 312 5.46 -4.38 9.37
C THR A 312 4.82 -5.21 10.48
N ARG A 313 5.60 -6.05 11.17
CA ARG A 313 5.12 -6.88 12.28
C ARG A 313 4.73 -6.05 13.49
N THR A 314 5.46 -4.99 13.81
CA THR A 314 5.10 -4.06 14.90
C THR A 314 3.79 -3.35 14.60
N THR A 315 3.60 -2.89 13.36
CA THR A 315 2.35 -2.24 12.92
C THR A 315 1.17 -3.22 12.92
N ALA A 316 1.40 -4.46 12.46
CA ALA A 316 0.40 -5.52 12.50
C ALA A 316 0.02 -5.91 13.94
N LEU A 317 1.00 -5.99 14.85
CA LEU A 317 0.77 -6.18 16.27
C LEU A 317 -0.06 -5.03 16.84
N ALA A 318 0.33 -3.78 16.59
CA ALA A 318 -0.44 -2.61 17.03
C ALA A 318 -1.89 -2.64 16.53
N SER A 319 -2.11 -3.03 15.27
CA SER A 319 -3.46 -3.23 14.74
C SER A 319 -4.27 -4.25 15.56
N LYS A 320 -3.67 -5.40 15.91
CA LYS A 320 -4.33 -6.37 16.80
C LYS A 320 -4.59 -5.80 18.20
N LEU A 321 -3.67 -5.00 18.73
CA LEU A 321 -3.83 -4.37 20.04
C LEU A 321 -4.92 -3.28 20.06
N THR A 322 -5.28 -2.67 18.92
CA THR A 322 -6.40 -1.71 18.85
C THR A 322 -7.76 -2.33 19.17
N GLU A 323 -7.89 -3.66 19.11
CA GLU A 323 -9.12 -4.36 19.47
C GLU A 323 -9.40 -4.27 20.98
N PHE A 324 -8.36 -4.06 21.81
CA PHE A 324 -8.52 -3.90 23.25
C PHE A 324 -9.03 -2.50 23.62
N ASN A 325 -9.72 -2.41 24.76
CA ASN A 325 -10.18 -1.14 25.30
C ASN A 325 -9.01 -0.41 25.99
N LEU A 326 -8.42 0.54 25.29
CA LEU A 326 -7.23 1.31 25.72
C LEU A 326 -7.53 2.80 25.94
N GLY A 327 -8.81 3.18 25.96
CA GLY A 327 -9.25 4.57 25.94
C GLY A 327 -9.61 5.08 24.54
N SER A 328 -10.03 6.35 24.47
CA SER A 328 -10.55 6.99 23.25
C SER A 328 -9.46 7.34 22.22
N ASP A 329 -8.22 7.53 22.66
CA ASP A 329 -7.07 7.96 21.83
C ASP A 329 -6.09 6.81 21.47
N LYS A 330 -6.55 5.56 21.56
CA LYS A 330 -5.74 4.34 21.35
C LYS A 330 -4.92 4.31 20.06
N HIS A 331 -5.46 4.83 18.95
CA HIS A 331 -4.73 4.87 17.67
C HIS A 331 -3.52 5.82 17.73
N THR A 332 -3.69 6.99 18.34
CA THR A 332 -2.62 7.98 18.53
C THR A 332 -1.57 7.48 19.51
N PHE A 333 -2.00 6.84 20.60
CA PHE A 333 -1.11 6.22 21.58
C PHE A 333 -0.20 5.17 20.94
N LEU A 334 -0.77 4.19 20.22
CA LEU A 334 0.02 3.15 19.56
C LEU A 334 0.93 3.71 18.46
N SER A 335 0.46 4.70 17.71
CA SER A 335 1.28 5.38 16.68
C SER A 335 2.50 6.08 17.29
N LYS A 336 2.34 6.72 18.47
CA LYS A 336 3.45 7.33 19.22
C LYS A 336 4.45 6.28 19.69
N LEU A 337 4.00 5.14 20.20
CA LEU A 337 4.89 4.05 20.62
C LEU A 337 5.72 3.50 19.46
N ILE A 338 5.10 3.26 18.30
CA ILE A 338 5.82 2.83 17.09
C ILE A 338 6.85 3.89 16.68
N LYS A 339 6.46 5.17 16.65
CA LYS A 339 7.34 6.28 16.28
C LYS A 339 8.55 6.38 17.23
N ASN A 340 8.34 6.20 18.54
CA ASN A 340 9.43 6.23 19.52
C ASN A 340 10.49 5.16 19.27
N ILE A 341 10.10 3.97 18.79
CA ILE A 341 11.03 2.88 18.48
C ILE A 341 11.74 3.12 17.13
N PHE A 342 11.00 3.56 16.11
CA PHE A 342 11.49 3.54 14.72
C PHE A 342 11.98 4.88 14.16
N SER A 343 11.64 6.02 14.79
CA SER A 343 11.94 7.37 14.26
C SER A 343 13.37 7.55 13.76
N THR A 344 14.37 7.21 14.57
CA THR A 344 15.79 7.34 14.18
C THR A 344 16.19 6.45 13.00
N TYR A 345 15.58 5.28 12.87
CA TYR A 345 15.84 4.36 11.76
C TYR A 345 15.16 4.83 10.47
N LEU A 346 13.92 5.33 10.56
CA LEU A 346 13.16 5.82 9.40
C LEU A 346 13.70 7.14 8.85
N GLU A 347 14.27 8.00 9.69
CA GLU A 347 14.86 9.27 9.24
C GLU A 347 16.04 9.06 8.28
N SER A 348 16.85 8.01 8.52
CA SER A 348 18.02 7.68 7.69
C SER A 348 17.74 6.61 6.63
N TYR A 349 16.52 6.05 6.59
CA TYR A 349 16.14 4.94 5.71
C TYR A 349 16.35 5.25 4.23
N ILE A 350 15.83 6.39 3.74
CA ILE A 350 15.78 6.64 2.30
C ILE A 350 17.18 6.81 1.69
N GLU A 351 18.12 7.43 2.42
CA GLU A 351 19.49 7.57 1.94
C GLU A 351 20.21 6.22 1.94
N MET A 352 20.02 5.38 2.97
CA MET A 352 20.57 4.02 2.98
C MET A 352 20.01 3.15 1.85
N GLU A 353 18.71 3.26 1.56
CA GLU A 353 18.06 2.54 0.46
C GLU A 353 18.61 2.97 -0.90
N LYS A 354 18.79 4.29 -1.12
CA LYS A 354 19.37 4.82 -2.36
C LYS A 354 20.81 4.37 -2.56
N ASP A 355 21.63 4.43 -1.53
CA ASP A 355 23.04 4.02 -1.62
C ASP A 355 23.15 2.51 -1.85
N TYR A 356 22.36 1.69 -1.14
CA TYR A 356 22.26 0.26 -1.41
C TYR A 356 21.90 -0.02 -2.88
N LEU A 357 20.84 0.63 -3.38
CA LEU A 357 20.35 0.38 -4.73
C LEU A 357 21.35 0.82 -5.81
N ARG A 358 22.06 1.94 -5.60
CA ARG A 358 23.17 2.36 -6.48
C ARG A 358 24.27 1.32 -6.52
N THR A 359 24.81 0.95 -5.36
CA THR A 359 25.93 -0.01 -5.27
C THR A 359 25.54 -1.36 -5.84
N ARG A 360 24.34 -1.85 -5.52
CA ARG A 360 23.80 -3.11 -6.03
C ARG A 360 23.60 -3.10 -7.54
N SER A 361 23.00 -2.04 -8.09
CA SER A 361 22.78 -1.90 -9.53
C SER A 361 24.11 -1.82 -10.29
N ALA A 362 25.07 -1.04 -9.79
CA ALA A 362 26.41 -0.97 -10.37
C ALA A 362 27.11 -2.34 -10.38
N MET A 363 27.02 -3.12 -9.28
CA MET A 363 27.58 -4.47 -9.21
C MET A 363 26.93 -5.44 -10.21
N ILE A 364 25.61 -5.37 -10.40
CA ILE A 364 24.90 -6.22 -11.38
C ILE A 364 25.39 -5.91 -12.80
N LEU A 365 25.49 -4.62 -13.14
CA LEU A 365 25.99 -4.18 -14.45
C LEU A 365 27.45 -4.56 -14.65
N GLN A 366 28.31 -4.31 -13.66
CA GLN A 366 29.73 -4.64 -13.73
C GLN A 366 29.94 -6.15 -13.96
N ARG A 367 29.29 -6.99 -13.16
CA ARG A 367 29.36 -8.46 -13.31
C ARG A 367 28.95 -8.91 -14.70
N TYR A 368 27.93 -8.28 -15.29
CA TYR A 368 27.49 -8.58 -16.64
C TYR A 368 28.54 -8.18 -17.70
N TYR A 369 29.05 -6.95 -17.66
CA TYR A 369 30.04 -6.50 -18.64
C TYR A 369 31.37 -7.27 -18.51
N ASP A 370 31.78 -7.61 -17.28
CA ASP A 370 32.93 -8.47 -17.02
C ASP A 370 32.73 -9.87 -17.64
N SER A 371 31.53 -10.46 -17.51
CA SER A 371 31.21 -11.76 -18.13
C SER A 371 31.26 -11.74 -19.66
N LYS A 372 31.09 -10.56 -20.25
CA LYS A 372 31.21 -10.32 -21.70
C LYS A 372 32.60 -9.86 -22.12
N ASN A 373 33.56 -9.78 -21.19
CA ASN A 373 34.90 -9.21 -21.40
C ASN A 373 34.87 -7.80 -22.01
N HIS A 374 33.86 -7.01 -21.63
CA HIS A 374 33.62 -5.69 -22.20
C HIS A 374 33.93 -4.58 -21.19
N GLN A 375 34.81 -3.66 -21.57
CA GLN A 375 35.11 -2.48 -20.75
C GLN A 375 34.29 -1.29 -21.25
N LYS A 376 33.46 -0.74 -20.35
CA LYS A 376 32.69 0.47 -20.66
C LYS A 376 33.64 1.61 -21.02
N ARG A 377 33.53 2.11 -22.25
CA ARG A 377 34.17 3.36 -22.67
C ARG A 377 33.28 4.53 -22.28
N PRO A 378 33.82 5.62 -21.71
CA PRO A 378 33.05 6.83 -21.54
C PRO A 378 32.60 7.30 -22.93
N LEU A 379 31.28 7.33 -23.14
CA LEU A 379 30.67 7.98 -24.29
C LEU A 379 30.98 9.47 -24.12
N GLY A 380 32.01 9.95 -24.80
CA GLY A 380 32.48 11.33 -24.67
C GLY A 380 31.38 12.30 -25.05
N GLY A 381 30.91 13.08 -24.07
CA GLY A 381 30.06 14.23 -24.32
C GLY A 381 30.79 15.33 -25.08
N GLY A 382 30.05 16.03 -25.94
CA GLY A 382 30.36 17.39 -26.39
C GLY A 382 30.93 17.50 -27.81
N SER A 383 30.11 18.08 -28.71
CA SER A 383 30.38 19.01 -29.82
C SER A 383 31.51 18.74 -30.84
N ILE A 384 32.63 18.15 -30.45
CA ILE A 384 33.80 17.87 -31.31
C ILE A 384 33.60 16.61 -32.15
N GLN A 385 32.84 15.62 -31.67
CA GLN A 385 32.50 14.43 -32.46
C GLN A 385 31.48 14.75 -33.56
N GLU A 386 30.45 15.55 -33.28
CA GLU A 386 29.50 16.05 -34.29
C GLU A 386 30.16 16.98 -35.33
N LEU A 387 31.13 17.81 -34.91
CA LEU A 387 31.91 18.63 -35.83
C LEU A 387 32.84 17.77 -36.70
N LYS A 388 33.44 16.72 -36.13
CA LYS A 388 34.13 15.69 -36.91
C LYS A 388 33.17 14.99 -37.88
N GLU A 389 31.95 14.65 -37.48
CA GLU A 389 30.92 14.03 -38.35
C GLU A 389 30.52 14.95 -39.52
N ARG A 390 30.33 16.26 -39.28
CA ARG A 390 30.00 17.25 -40.35
C ARG A 390 31.15 17.52 -41.30
N ILE A 391 32.40 17.49 -40.83
CA ILE A 391 33.60 17.60 -41.69
C ILE A 391 33.83 16.28 -42.46
N ARG A 392 33.45 15.15 -41.86
CA ARG A 392 33.54 13.77 -42.39
C ARG A 392 32.48 13.45 -43.45
N GLN A 393 31.32 14.09 -43.44
CA GLN A 393 30.36 14.06 -44.56
C GLN A 393 30.86 14.80 -45.80
N ARG A 394 31.84 15.71 -45.65
CA ARG A 394 32.43 16.48 -46.77
C ARG A 394 33.75 15.90 -47.29
N THR A 395 34.33 14.90 -46.64
CA THR A 395 35.61 14.30 -47.06
C THR A 395 35.59 12.78 -46.94
N ASN A 396 35.78 12.09 -48.07
CA ASN A 396 35.91 10.63 -48.18
C ASN A 396 37.24 10.15 -47.58
N LEU A 397 37.35 10.12 -46.24
CA LEU A 397 38.48 9.53 -45.54
C LEU A 397 38.12 8.12 -45.03
N PRO A 398 39.03 7.12 -45.07
CA PRO A 398 38.73 5.76 -44.64
C PRO A 398 38.40 5.72 -43.14
N LEU A 399 37.35 4.97 -42.81
CA LEU A 399 36.93 4.69 -41.44
C LEU A 399 38.09 4.08 -40.63
N GLY A 400 38.26 4.56 -39.39
CA GLY A 400 38.96 3.80 -38.35
C GLY A 400 38.26 2.46 -38.11
N PRO A 401 38.94 1.50 -37.47
CA PRO A 401 38.49 0.10 -37.41
C PRO A 401 37.07 0.00 -36.85
N SER A 402 36.23 -0.77 -37.54
CA SER A 402 34.91 -1.20 -37.07
C SER A 402 35.07 -1.77 -35.66
N ILE A 403 34.21 -1.36 -34.72
CA ILE A 403 34.11 -2.05 -33.45
C ILE A 403 33.48 -3.40 -33.78
N ASP A 404 34.31 -4.44 -33.87
CA ASP A 404 33.85 -5.82 -34.03
C ASP A 404 33.15 -6.24 -32.75
N THR A 405 31.84 -5.96 -32.69
CA THR A 405 30.92 -6.33 -31.61
C THR A 405 30.68 -7.84 -31.54
N HIS A 406 31.28 -8.63 -32.43
CA HIS A 406 31.09 -10.08 -32.57
C HIS A 406 29.61 -10.54 -32.62
N GLY A 407 28.68 -9.63 -32.90
CA GLY A 407 27.23 -9.89 -32.87
C GLY A 407 26.57 -9.85 -31.48
N GLU A 408 27.29 -9.42 -30.44
CA GLU A 408 26.76 -9.30 -29.07
C GLU A 408 25.97 -8.00 -28.91
N THR A 409 24.68 -8.10 -28.55
CA THR A 409 23.76 -6.95 -28.44
C THR A 409 24.04 -6.07 -27.22
N PHE A 410 24.78 -6.59 -26.24
CA PHE A 410 24.97 -6.03 -24.91
C PHE A 410 23.70 -5.74 -24.11
N LEU A 411 22.53 -6.15 -24.62
CA LEU A 411 21.26 -6.11 -23.91
C LEU A 411 20.99 -7.48 -23.29
N SER A 412 20.78 -7.52 -21.97
CA SER A 412 20.48 -8.76 -21.26
C SER A 412 19.18 -8.65 -20.49
N GLN A 413 18.20 -9.49 -20.87
CA GLN A 413 16.93 -9.57 -20.14
C GLN A 413 17.13 -10.00 -18.68
N GLU A 414 18.13 -10.83 -18.37
CA GLU A 414 18.45 -11.25 -17.00
C GLU A 414 18.92 -10.07 -16.15
N VAL A 415 19.80 -9.22 -16.69
CA VAL A 415 20.26 -7.99 -16.02
C VAL A 415 19.07 -7.08 -15.74
N VAL A 416 18.22 -6.85 -16.75
CA VAL A 416 17.01 -6.03 -16.59
C VAL A 416 16.09 -6.58 -15.52
N VAL A 417 15.79 -7.89 -15.53
CA VAL A 417 14.94 -8.52 -14.52
C VAL A 417 15.53 -8.37 -13.12
N ASN A 418 16.85 -8.52 -12.95
CA ASN A 418 17.51 -8.32 -11.67
C ASN A 418 17.41 -6.86 -11.17
N LEU A 419 17.70 -5.86 -12.03
CA LEU A 419 17.56 -4.43 -11.65
C LEU A 419 16.12 -4.07 -11.30
N LEU A 420 15.16 -4.56 -12.10
CA LEU A 420 13.73 -4.40 -11.86
C LEU A 420 13.32 -5.04 -10.54
N GLN A 421 13.79 -6.25 -10.23
CA GLN A 421 13.49 -6.93 -8.98
C GLN A 421 14.04 -6.18 -7.74
N GLU A 422 15.28 -5.68 -7.80
CA GLU A 422 15.85 -4.89 -6.68
C GLU A 422 15.06 -3.60 -6.45
N THR A 423 14.72 -2.90 -7.53
CA THR A 423 13.92 -1.66 -7.46
C THR A 423 12.50 -1.94 -6.97
N ARG A 424 11.92 -3.09 -7.32
CA ARG A 424 10.58 -3.50 -6.86
C ARG A 424 10.57 -3.66 -5.35
N HIS A 425 11.54 -4.38 -4.80
CA HIS A 425 11.65 -4.54 -3.35
C HIS A 425 11.90 -3.20 -2.65
N ALA A 426 12.66 -2.28 -3.27
CA ALA A 426 12.82 -0.91 -2.77
C ALA A 426 11.49 -0.13 -2.75
N PHE A 427 10.65 -0.25 -3.77
CA PHE A 427 9.31 0.35 -3.77
C PHE A 427 8.40 -0.22 -2.67
N GLU A 428 8.40 -1.55 -2.49
CA GLU A 428 7.64 -2.22 -1.43
C GLU A 428 8.05 -1.74 -0.04
N ARG A 429 9.37 -1.61 0.20
CA ARG A 429 9.91 -1.04 1.44
C ARG A 429 9.54 0.43 1.58
N CYS A 430 9.68 1.22 0.52
CA CYS A 430 9.38 2.66 0.54
C CYS A 430 7.92 2.92 0.89
N ASN A 431 6.98 2.13 0.37
CA ASN A 431 5.56 2.23 0.68
C ASN A 431 5.24 2.07 2.17
N ARG A 432 6.02 1.28 2.91
CA ARG A 432 5.79 1.01 4.33
C ARG A 432 6.63 1.88 5.26
N LEU A 433 7.89 2.13 4.91
CA LEU A 433 8.88 2.77 5.78
C LEU A 433 8.95 4.28 5.59
N SER A 434 8.51 4.79 4.45
CA SER A 434 8.53 6.23 4.19
C SER A 434 7.34 6.93 4.85
N ASP A 435 7.56 8.17 5.30
CA ASP A 435 6.46 9.01 5.77
C ASP A 435 5.45 9.25 4.62
N PRO A 436 4.13 9.18 4.86
CA PRO A 436 3.13 9.38 3.81
C PRO A 436 3.26 10.72 3.06
N SER A 437 3.77 11.77 3.71
CA SER A 437 3.96 13.08 3.09
C SER A 437 5.15 13.11 2.12
N ASP A 438 6.22 12.38 2.42
CA ASP A 438 7.43 12.29 1.60
C ASP A 438 7.45 11.08 0.65
N LEU A 439 6.52 10.13 0.82
CA LEU A 439 6.44 8.89 0.05
C LEU A 439 6.55 9.12 -1.48
N PRO A 440 5.81 10.05 -2.10
CA PRO A 440 5.89 10.23 -3.55
C PRO A 440 7.26 10.74 -4.02
N LYS A 441 7.89 11.62 -3.24
CA LYS A 441 9.23 12.16 -3.52
C LYS A 441 10.30 11.07 -3.42
N ASN A 442 10.17 10.22 -2.40
CA ASN A 442 11.11 9.13 -2.14
C ASN A 442 10.96 8.01 -3.18
N ALA A 443 9.73 7.63 -3.54
CA ALA A 443 9.46 6.69 -4.62
C ALA A 443 9.98 7.21 -5.97
N PHE A 444 9.81 8.49 -6.27
CA PHE A 444 10.40 9.09 -7.48
C PHE A 444 11.93 9.06 -7.47
N SER A 445 12.57 9.29 -6.31
CA SER A 445 14.03 9.23 -6.19
C SER A 445 14.57 7.81 -6.47
N ILE A 446 13.87 6.77 -6.03
CA ILE A 446 14.18 5.36 -6.35
C ILE A 446 14.01 5.10 -7.86
N PHE A 447 12.95 5.64 -8.47
CA PHE A 447 12.72 5.54 -9.92
C PHE A 447 13.85 6.19 -10.74
N LEU A 448 14.35 7.35 -10.31
CA LEU A 448 15.48 8.00 -10.98
C LEU A 448 16.74 7.14 -10.98
N LEU A 449 17.01 6.39 -9.90
CA LEU A 449 18.12 5.44 -9.85
C LEU A 449 17.95 4.29 -10.84
N LEU A 450 16.72 3.77 -10.98
CA LEU A 450 16.41 2.76 -11.99
C LEU A 450 16.65 3.32 -13.40
N VAL A 451 16.18 4.54 -13.68
CA VAL A 451 16.40 5.20 -14.99
C VAL A 451 17.88 5.38 -15.28
N GLU A 452 18.67 5.81 -14.30
CA GLU A 452 20.12 5.97 -14.43
C GLU A 452 20.80 4.63 -14.79
N HIS A 453 20.55 3.57 -14.02
CA HIS A 453 21.28 2.31 -14.20
C HIS A 453 20.73 1.43 -15.33
N LEU A 454 19.41 1.36 -15.49
CA LEU A 454 18.76 0.55 -16.53
C LEU A 454 18.73 1.29 -17.87
N CYS A 455 18.22 2.52 -17.89
CA CYS A 455 18.02 3.21 -19.16
C CYS A 455 19.31 3.83 -19.67
N VAL A 456 20.04 4.61 -18.87
CA VAL A 456 21.26 5.31 -19.34
C VAL A 456 22.45 4.35 -19.40
N ASP A 457 22.77 3.68 -18.30
CA ASP A 457 23.99 2.87 -18.20
C ASP A 457 23.93 1.52 -18.92
N HIS A 458 22.74 1.00 -19.22
CA HIS A 458 22.59 -0.30 -19.86
C HIS A 458 21.98 -0.20 -21.25
N ILE A 459 20.74 0.28 -21.37
CA ILE A 459 20.05 0.31 -22.67
C ILE A 459 20.68 1.34 -23.60
N ASP A 460 20.77 2.59 -23.18
CA ASP A 460 21.30 3.69 -24.01
C ASP A 460 22.74 3.41 -24.44
N TYR A 461 23.56 2.93 -23.51
CA TYR A 461 24.91 2.46 -23.79
C TYR A 461 24.96 1.37 -24.88
N ALA A 462 24.12 0.33 -24.77
CA ALA A 462 24.06 -0.75 -25.73
C ALA A 462 23.54 -0.28 -27.11
N LEU A 463 22.58 0.66 -27.12
CA LEU A 463 22.06 1.27 -28.35
C LEU A 463 23.14 2.10 -29.07
N GLU A 464 23.94 2.87 -28.35
CA GLU A 464 25.07 3.63 -28.93
C GLU A 464 26.11 2.71 -29.56
N ILE A 465 26.50 1.64 -28.85
CA ILE A 465 27.40 0.63 -29.42
C ILE A 465 26.76 -0.01 -30.65
N GLY A 466 25.49 -0.41 -30.54
CA GLY A 466 24.75 -1.04 -31.63
C GLY A 466 24.69 -0.16 -32.88
N LEU A 467 24.45 1.14 -32.71
CA LEU A 467 24.42 2.13 -33.80
C LEU A 467 25.78 2.30 -34.46
N SER A 468 26.86 2.26 -33.69
CA SER A 468 28.23 2.36 -34.22
C SER A 468 28.69 1.12 -34.98
N ALA A 469 28.03 -0.03 -34.75
CA ALA A 469 28.32 -1.30 -35.40
C ALA A 469 27.54 -1.50 -36.72
N ILE A 470 26.68 -0.57 -37.11
CA ILE A 470 25.97 -0.62 -38.40
C ILE A 470 26.96 -0.21 -39.51
N PRO A 471 27.17 -1.04 -40.55
CA PRO A 471 28.02 -0.73 -41.69
C PRO A 471 27.54 0.51 -42.45
N SER A 472 28.42 1.05 -43.31
CA SER A 472 27.99 2.07 -44.28
C SER A 472 27.06 1.47 -45.32
N ALA A 473 26.20 2.30 -45.93
CA ALA A 473 25.30 1.90 -47.01
C ALA A 473 26.02 1.29 -48.23
N ASP A 474 27.30 1.60 -48.41
CA ASP A 474 28.15 1.07 -49.49
C ASP A 474 28.86 -0.25 -49.14
N ALA A 475 28.59 -0.83 -47.96
CA ALA A 475 29.22 -2.07 -47.54
C ALA A 475 28.72 -3.28 -48.35
N LYS A 476 29.64 -4.20 -48.66
CA LYS A 476 29.32 -5.43 -49.41
C LYS A 476 28.37 -6.38 -48.66
N ASN A 477 28.36 -6.31 -47.32
CA ASN A 477 27.58 -7.18 -46.44
C ASN A 477 26.70 -6.33 -45.49
N ALA A 478 25.37 -6.46 -45.54
CA ALA A 478 24.48 -5.88 -44.54
C ALA A 478 24.44 -6.82 -43.32
N ASN A 479 24.67 -6.27 -42.14
CA ASN A 479 24.47 -7.00 -40.90
C ASN A 479 23.03 -6.80 -40.40
N LEU A 480 22.41 -7.88 -39.94
CA LEU A 480 21.05 -7.85 -39.38
C LEU A 480 21.04 -7.76 -37.85
N TYR A 481 22.24 -7.69 -37.27
CA TYR A 481 22.50 -7.61 -35.85
C TYR A 481 21.64 -6.54 -35.14
N PHE A 482 21.48 -5.36 -35.75
CA PHE A 482 20.70 -4.28 -35.13
C PHE A 482 19.19 -4.61 -35.00
N LEU A 483 18.65 -5.49 -35.84
CA LEU A 483 17.25 -5.94 -35.70
C LEU A 483 17.04 -6.79 -34.45
N ASP A 484 18.06 -7.54 -34.02
CA ASP A 484 18.01 -8.30 -32.78
C ASP A 484 18.18 -7.37 -31.55
N VAL A 485 19.00 -6.31 -31.66
CA VAL A 485 19.07 -5.22 -30.66
C VAL A 485 17.70 -4.57 -30.47
N VAL A 486 17.01 -4.22 -31.57
CA VAL A 486 15.65 -3.65 -31.54
C VAL A 486 14.66 -4.59 -30.85
N GLN A 487 14.72 -5.89 -31.13
CA GLN A 487 13.80 -6.87 -30.52
C GLN A 487 14.01 -6.96 -29.00
N GLN A 488 15.26 -7.00 -28.55
CA GLN A 488 15.58 -7.08 -27.12
C GLN A 488 15.22 -5.79 -26.39
N ALA A 489 15.54 -4.62 -26.97
CA ALA A 489 15.19 -3.32 -26.40
C ALA A 489 13.67 -3.16 -26.20
N ASN A 490 12.86 -3.54 -27.20
CA ASN A 490 11.39 -3.52 -27.07
C ASN A 490 10.88 -4.42 -25.94
N THR A 491 11.47 -5.62 -25.79
CA THR A 491 11.10 -6.53 -24.71
C THR A 491 11.41 -5.92 -23.34
N ILE A 492 12.57 -5.26 -23.23
CA ILE A 492 12.99 -4.54 -22.02
C ILE A 492 12.04 -3.38 -21.71
N PHE A 493 11.61 -2.59 -22.70
CA PHE A 493 10.66 -1.49 -22.49
C PHE A 493 9.31 -1.97 -21.97
N HIS A 494 8.80 -3.11 -22.46
CA HIS A 494 7.57 -3.67 -21.91
C HIS A 494 7.72 -4.07 -20.44
N LEU A 495 8.88 -4.62 -20.04
CA LEU A 495 9.14 -4.96 -18.63
C LEU A 495 9.26 -3.70 -17.77
N PHE A 496 9.96 -2.67 -18.25
CA PHE A 496 10.09 -1.38 -17.59
C PHE A 496 8.74 -0.67 -17.40
N ASP A 497 7.93 -0.59 -18.46
CA ASP A 497 6.60 0.00 -18.44
C ASP A 497 5.66 -0.74 -17.48
N LYS A 498 5.71 -2.09 -17.51
CA LYS A 498 4.94 -2.92 -16.58
C LYS A 498 5.31 -2.62 -15.13
N GLN A 499 6.60 -2.55 -14.79
CA GLN A 499 7.01 -2.22 -13.42
C GLN A 499 6.55 -0.83 -12.99
N PHE A 500 6.66 0.16 -13.89
CA PHE A 500 6.20 1.51 -13.63
C PHE A 500 4.71 1.55 -13.28
N ASN A 501 3.87 0.87 -14.07
CA ASN A 501 2.42 0.85 -13.87
C ASN A 501 2.00 0.02 -12.65
N ASP A 502 2.62 -1.15 -12.43
CA ASP A 502 2.21 -2.08 -11.37
C ASP A 502 2.69 -1.64 -9.97
N HIS A 503 3.89 -1.04 -9.85
CA HIS A 503 4.53 -0.81 -8.55
C HIS A 503 4.78 0.66 -8.22
N LEU A 504 5.16 1.49 -9.19
CA LEU A 504 5.42 2.91 -8.92
C LEU A 504 4.15 3.74 -8.95
N MET A 505 3.27 3.54 -9.95
CA MET A 505 2.04 4.30 -10.12
C MET A 505 1.17 4.35 -8.85
N PRO A 506 0.93 3.23 -8.12
CA PRO A 506 0.14 3.27 -6.90
C PRO A 506 0.72 4.15 -5.78
N LEU A 507 2.03 4.42 -5.80
CA LEU A 507 2.73 5.24 -4.78
C LEU A 507 2.67 6.74 -5.09
N ILE A 508 2.45 7.10 -6.35
CA ILE A 508 2.54 8.50 -6.82
C ILE A 508 1.22 9.05 -7.39
N SER A 509 0.20 8.20 -7.58
CA SER A 509 -1.03 8.58 -8.30
C SER A 509 -1.80 9.73 -7.67
N SER A 510 -1.71 9.89 -6.34
CA SER A 510 -2.37 10.96 -5.58
C SER A 510 -1.47 12.19 -5.35
N SER A 511 -0.27 12.21 -5.93
CA SER A 511 0.75 13.23 -5.66
C SER A 511 0.90 14.25 -6.80
N PRO A 512 1.22 15.53 -6.49
CA PRO A 512 1.65 16.48 -7.51
C PRO A 512 2.92 16.04 -8.25
N LYS A 513 3.71 15.11 -7.71
CA LYS A 513 4.92 14.58 -8.36
C LYS A 513 4.62 13.70 -9.59
N LEU A 514 3.36 13.29 -9.78
CA LEU A 514 2.94 12.41 -10.88
C LEU A 514 3.31 12.97 -12.26
N THR A 515 3.10 14.27 -12.50
CA THR A 515 3.37 14.90 -13.80
C THR A 515 4.85 14.86 -14.16
N GLU A 516 5.72 15.14 -13.19
CA GLU A 516 7.17 15.06 -13.35
C GLU A 516 7.64 13.62 -13.56
N CYS A 517 7.06 12.65 -12.85
CA CYS A 517 7.35 11.23 -13.05
C CYS A 517 7.00 10.76 -14.46
N LEU A 518 5.80 11.12 -14.94
CA LEU A 518 5.32 10.78 -16.28
C LEU A 518 6.15 11.47 -17.36
N HIS A 519 6.50 12.74 -17.15
CA HIS A 519 7.36 13.47 -18.06
C HIS A 519 8.74 12.81 -18.16
N LYS A 520 9.37 12.47 -17.02
CA LYS A 520 10.68 11.84 -17.02
C LYS A 520 10.68 10.47 -17.70
N LYS A 521 9.64 9.65 -17.44
CA LYS A 521 9.44 8.38 -18.14
C LYS A 521 9.34 8.59 -19.65
N LYS A 522 8.51 9.53 -20.08
CA LYS A 522 8.28 9.83 -21.50
C LYS A 522 9.57 10.30 -22.19
N GLU A 523 10.29 11.23 -21.57
CA GLU A 523 11.57 11.75 -22.06
C GLU A 523 12.57 10.61 -22.31
N VAL A 524 12.72 9.70 -21.34
CA VAL A 524 13.66 8.58 -21.41
C VAL A 524 13.28 7.59 -22.51
N ILE A 525 11.98 7.27 -22.63
CA ILE A 525 11.48 6.39 -23.71
C ILE A 525 11.72 7.03 -25.08
N GLU A 526 11.36 8.30 -25.26
CA GLU A 526 11.53 9.03 -26.53
C GLU A 526 13.02 9.10 -26.95
N GLN A 527 13.93 9.32 -26.01
CA GLN A 527 15.38 9.34 -26.30
C GLN A 527 15.87 8.00 -26.89
N MET A 528 15.42 6.88 -26.33
CA MET A 528 15.82 5.56 -26.82
C MET A 528 15.07 5.16 -28.10
N GLU A 529 13.81 5.55 -28.26
CA GLU A 529 13.03 5.35 -29.49
C GLU A 529 13.71 6.01 -30.71
N VAL A 530 14.17 7.26 -30.57
CA VAL A 530 14.89 7.97 -31.64
C VAL A 530 16.16 7.22 -32.08
N LYS A 531 16.89 6.62 -31.14
CA LYS A 531 18.08 5.81 -31.44
C LYS A 531 17.73 4.51 -32.17
N LEU A 532 16.65 3.84 -31.76
CA LEU A 532 16.14 2.66 -32.43
C LEU A 532 15.68 2.98 -33.86
N ASP A 533 14.92 4.06 -34.05
CA ASP A 533 14.46 4.52 -35.38
C ASP A 533 15.64 4.83 -36.29
N THR A 534 16.63 5.57 -35.78
CA THR A 534 17.86 5.90 -36.52
C THR A 534 18.61 4.64 -36.97
N GLY A 535 18.72 3.64 -36.09
CA GLY A 535 19.43 2.42 -36.43
C GLY A 535 18.64 1.50 -37.38
N ILE A 536 17.31 1.48 -37.29
CA ILE A 536 16.45 0.79 -38.26
C ILE A 536 16.61 1.43 -39.65
N ASP A 537 16.56 2.76 -39.74
CA ASP A 537 16.74 3.49 -41.00
C ASP A 537 18.12 3.20 -41.63
N ARG A 538 19.20 3.28 -40.84
CA ARG A 538 20.55 2.93 -41.30
C ARG A 538 20.65 1.47 -41.77
N THR A 539 20.05 0.53 -41.04
CA THR A 539 20.05 -0.89 -41.41
C THR A 539 19.29 -1.13 -42.72
N LEU A 540 18.12 -0.51 -42.89
CA LEU A 540 17.34 -0.59 -44.13
C LEU A 540 18.09 0.02 -45.32
N ASN A 541 18.74 1.17 -45.11
CA ASN A 541 19.56 1.82 -46.13
C ASN A 541 20.76 0.95 -46.55
N CYS A 542 21.36 0.20 -45.63
CA CYS A 542 22.39 -0.80 -45.95
C CYS A 542 21.84 -1.95 -46.80
N MET A 543 20.66 -2.48 -46.45
CA MET A 543 20.01 -3.53 -47.25
C MET A 543 19.70 -3.04 -48.67
N VAL A 544 19.14 -1.83 -48.80
CA VAL A 544 18.86 -1.22 -50.11
C VAL A 544 20.17 -0.95 -50.88
N GLY A 545 21.22 -0.51 -50.21
CA GLY A 545 22.55 -0.31 -50.79
C GLY A 545 23.13 -1.59 -51.38
N GLN A 546 23.08 -2.69 -50.63
CA GLN A 546 23.47 -4.01 -51.13
C GLN A 546 22.64 -4.45 -52.34
N MET A 547 21.31 -4.31 -52.28
CA MET A 547 20.43 -4.66 -53.40
C MET A 547 20.79 -3.85 -54.65
N LYS A 548 21.07 -2.55 -54.50
CA LYS A 548 21.55 -1.70 -55.60
C LYS A 548 22.89 -2.17 -56.15
N HIS A 549 23.82 -2.57 -55.27
CA HIS A 549 25.13 -3.10 -55.68
C HIS A 549 24.97 -4.37 -56.52
N ILE A 550 24.24 -5.37 -56.01
CA ILE A 550 23.97 -6.64 -56.71
C ILE A 550 23.31 -6.38 -58.06
N LEU A 551 22.27 -5.54 -58.08
CA LEU A 551 21.59 -5.18 -59.34
C LEU A 551 22.51 -4.45 -60.33
N ALA A 552 23.47 -3.65 -59.86
CA ALA A 552 24.40 -2.95 -60.74
C ALA A 552 25.54 -3.86 -61.26
N THR A 553 25.98 -4.83 -60.47
CA THR A 553 27.13 -5.69 -60.81
C THR A 553 26.73 -6.97 -61.53
N GLU A 554 25.59 -7.55 -61.19
CA GLU A 554 25.16 -8.85 -61.71
C GLU A 554 24.17 -8.76 -62.88
N GLN A 555 23.37 -7.70 -62.96
CA GLN A 555 22.40 -7.51 -64.05
C GLN A 555 23.05 -6.81 -65.26
N LYS A 556 23.20 -7.53 -66.37
CA LYS A 556 23.78 -7.01 -67.61
C LYS A 556 22.70 -6.44 -68.52
N LYS A 557 23.08 -5.53 -69.43
CA LYS A 557 22.16 -4.96 -70.43
C LYS A 557 21.57 -6.02 -71.37
N THR A 558 22.32 -7.08 -71.65
CA THR A 558 21.92 -8.24 -72.46
C THR A 558 20.80 -9.05 -71.81
N ASP A 559 20.60 -8.93 -70.49
CA ASP A 559 19.56 -9.68 -69.76
C ASP A 559 18.16 -9.09 -70.01
N PHE A 560 18.08 -7.77 -70.28
CA PHE A 560 16.85 -7.10 -70.69
C PHE A 560 16.62 -7.09 -72.20
N ARG A 561 17.68 -7.27 -72.99
CA ARG A 561 17.65 -7.29 -74.46
C ARG A 561 18.60 -8.37 -75.00
N PRO A 562 18.15 -9.64 -75.06
CA PRO A 562 18.97 -10.72 -75.60
C PRO A 562 19.24 -10.49 -77.10
N GLU A 563 20.45 -10.77 -77.55
CA GLU A 563 20.85 -10.58 -78.96
C GLU A 563 20.30 -11.68 -79.88
N ASP A 564 19.87 -12.83 -79.32
CA ASP A 564 19.26 -13.95 -80.03
C ASP A 564 17.78 -14.14 -79.64
N GLU A 565 16.83 -13.96 -80.57
CA GLU A 565 15.38 -14.11 -80.31
C GLU A 565 14.95 -15.53 -79.89
N ASN A 566 15.79 -16.55 -80.13
CA ASN A 566 15.46 -17.96 -79.83
C ASN A 566 15.94 -18.45 -78.45
N ASN A 567 16.64 -17.64 -77.68
CA ASN A 567 17.12 -18.00 -76.33
C ASN A 567 16.45 -17.12 -75.27
N VAL A 568 15.12 -17.18 -75.17
CA VAL A 568 14.37 -16.56 -74.07
C VAL A 568 14.41 -17.48 -72.86
N MET A 569 15.60 -17.71 -72.32
CA MET A 569 15.75 -18.18 -70.94
C MET A 569 16.26 -16.99 -70.16
N ILE A 570 15.31 -16.19 -69.65
CA ILE A 570 15.60 -15.04 -68.79
C ILE A 570 16.49 -15.56 -67.65
N GLN A 571 17.76 -15.16 -67.62
CA GLN A 571 18.71 -15.49 -66.56
C GLN A 571 18.36 -14.73 -65.27
N CYS A 572 17.14 -14.93 -64.75
CA CYS A 572 16.76 -14.50 -63.40
C CYS A 572 17.52 -15.28 -62.31
N THR A 573 18.39 -16.23 -62.64
CA THR A 573 18.99 -17.16 -61.68
C THR A 573 20.15 -16.56 -60.87
N ALA A 574 20.99 -15.69 -61.44
CA ALA A 574 22.13 -15.10 -60.71
C ALA A 574 21.66 -14.12 -59.63
N VAL A 575 20.93 -13.08 -60.04
CA VAL A 575 20.34 -12.06 -59.16
C VAL A 575 19.41 -12.70 -58.10
N ARG A 576 18.60 -13.71 -58.47
CA ARG A 576 17.72 -14.40 -57.50
C ARG A 576 18.50 -15.25 -56.49
N SER A 577 19.69 -15.76 -56.84
CA SER A 577 20.52 -16.55 -55.91
C SER A 577 21.25 -15.68 -54.88
N GLU A 578 21.70 -14.47 -55.27
CA GLU A 578 22.31 -13.50 -54.35
C GLU A 578 21.29 -12.70 -53.53
N LEU A 579 20.11 -12.39 -54.10
CA LEU A 579 19.02 -11.77 -53.34
C LEU A 579 18.28 -12.74 -52.42
N HIS A 580 18.28 -14.06 -52.64
CA HIS A 580 17.56 -15.01 -51.78
C HIS A 580 17.93 -14.92 -50.29
N PRO A 581 19.22 -14.81 -49.89
CA PRO A 581 19.57 -14.59 -48.49
C PRO A 581 19.14 -13.20 -47.98
N ALA A 582 19.18 -12.15 -48.80
CA ALA A 582 18.77 -10.78 -48.45
C ALA A 582 17.23 -10.56 -48.43
N SER A 583 16.46 -11.42 -49.10
CA SER A 583 15.00 -11.31 -49.28
C SER A 583 14.20 -12.44 -48.64
N THR A 584 14.82 -13.25 -47.76
CA THR A 584 14.09 -14.33 -47.07
C THR A 584 12.82 -13.77 -46.41
N PRO A 585 11.64 -14.40 -46.57
CA PRO A 585 10.38 -13.93 -45.97
C PRO A 585 10.46 -13.71 -44.45
N GLY A 586 11.40 -14.38 -43.77
CA GLY A 586 11.70 -14.18 -42.35
C GLY A 586 12.24 -12.79 -42.01
N LEU A 587 12.97 -12.13 -42.91
CA LEU A 587 13.54 -10.78 -42.73
C LEU A 587 12.47 -9.69 -42.74
N ILE A 588 11.58 -9.74 -43.73
CA ILE A 588 10.46 -8.81 -43.86
C ILE A 588 9.40 -9.11 -42.79
N CYS A 589 9.17 -10.38 -42.41
CA CYS A 589 8.28 -10.73 -41.30
C CYS A 589 8.85 -10.37 -39.92
N LYS A 590 10.16 -10.46 -39.67
CA LYS A 590 10.79 -9.95 -38.43
C LYS A 590 10.68 -8.43 -38.35
N ALA A 591 10.98 -7.71 -39.43
CA ALA A 591 10.84 -6.25 -39.51
C ALA A 591 9.36 -5.80 -39.34
N LYS A 592 8.40 -6.45 -40.03
CA LYS A 592 6.96 -6.18 -39.84
C LYS A 592 6.46 -6.53 -38.44
N ARG A 593 6.88 -7.65 -37.84
CA ARG A 593 6.47 -7.99 -36.45
C ARG A 593 7.06 -7.02 -35.42
N ASN A 594 8.28 -6.53 -35.63
CA ASN A 594 8.91 -5.54 -34.75
C ASN A 594 8.29 -4.15 -34.95
N CYS A 595 8.05 -3.68 -36.18
CA CYS A 595 7.32 -2.42 -36.45
C CYS A 595 5.85 -2.45 -36.00
N SER A 596 5.13 -3.56 -36.17
CA SER A 596 3.74 -3.69 -35.70
C SER A 596 3.62 -3.77 -34.18
N ARG A 597 4.69 -4.15 -33.45
CA ARG A 597 4.78 -4.04 -31.99
C ARG A 597 5.20 -2.64 -31.51
N MET A 598 5.87 -1.87 -32.36
CA MET A 598 6.23 -0.47 -32.15
C MET A 598 5.03 0.48 -32.18
N SER A 599 3.88 0.02 -32.69
CA SER A 599 2.59 0.67 -32.44
C SER A 599 2.18 0.44 -30.99
N PHE A 600 2.88 1.10 -30.06
CA PHE A 600 2.33 1.41 -28.75
C PHE A 600 0.97 2.06 -29.00
N LYS A 601 -0.11 1.34 -28.65
CA LYS A 601 -1.42 1.97 -28.49
C LYS A 601 -1.20 3.17 -27.57
N LYS A 602 -1.25 4.38 -28.15
CA LYS A 602 -1.46 5.59 -27.37
C LYS A 602 -2.63 5.29 -26.43
N PRO A 603 -2.48 5.34 -25.10
CA PRO A 603 -3.66 5.50 -24.26
C PRO A 603 -4.29 6.82 -24.72
N ALA A 604 -5.52 6.75 -25.22
CA ALA A 604 -6.28 7.95 -25.51
C ALA A 604 -6.28 8.83 -24.25
N PRO A 605 -6.10 10.15 -24.37
CA PRO A 605 -6.23 11.03 -23.23
C PRO A 605 -7.65 10.88 -22.70
N ARG A 606 -7.79 10.41 -21.45
CA ARG A 606 -9.01 10.64 -20.70
C ARG A 606 -9.12 12.15 -20.53
N CYS A 607 -9.94 12.79 -21.37
CA CYS A 607 -10.44 14.11 -21.09
C CYS A 607 -11.18 14.04 -19.75
N VAL A 608 -10.53 14.53 -18.70
CA VAL A 608 -11.23 15.01 -17.51
C VAL A 608 -11.79 16.37 -17.93
N CYS A 609 -13.01 16.38 -18.44
CA CYS A 609 -13.81 17.58 -18.40
C CYS A 609 -14.35 17.70 -16.98
N THR A 610 -14.07 18.85 -16.38
CA THR A 610 -14.70 19.41 -15.18
C THR A 610 -16.21 19.28 -15.18
#